data_AF-A0A3M2CMJ6-F1
#
_entry.id   AF-A0A3M2CMJ6-F1
#
_cell.length_a   1.000
_cell.length_b   1.000
_cell.length_c   1.000
_cell.angle_alpha   90.00
_cell.angle_beta   90.00
_cell.angle_gamma   90.00
#
_symmetry.space_group_name_H-M   'P 1'
#
loop_
_entity.id
_entity.type
_entity.pdbx_description
1 polymer ?
#
loop_
_entity_poly.entity_id
_entity_poly.type
_entity_poly.pdbx_seq_one_letter_code
_entity_poly.pdbx_strand_id
1 'polypeptide(L)'
;MARRGDEYVPLRNTLGARVAPVFGESRHATFLVHDPELGGLPNERLVQAVWHEQLLQSENLKTCSGKPLKVHEPGRWNFERGPDFLDAELEIEGQRLRGDIEIHVKSSDWDRHRHGRDFEYNRVILHAFFRRDDALVVDTLHHGSTIERLELEPMLLSDLETLTQSLAPEHLPAPPREHQGACHGVFAELDTLWLRKFFDEAAATRMENKIARVVRQRQVESLDQVLYQSIMTAMGHKSSRTLFYILAKRVRLEELRDFVFDIPSADLPLALESVLLMVGGLLTLPTHAAECGGPAVDDETQAYLDSIYRWWSRLGGFYQDRCLEPTKRWYAGIRPASFPQRRIAGVAHILAQQSLRQSFVQLCRASLANWLANPPRTARDFRTLVAQLVSLFVPENPCYWRHRYTLGGRRMEHPMELIGKEQAYSIVFNALLPVLFCDARERKDELAEALLWRIHDNFPALQANAITRFMRGRLLGDTPRGTLNFRLEKTNQALLQLFQDCCRNNSRDCSSCLFRTQASEPRSVEEDSV
;
A
#
# COMPACT_ATOMS: atom_id res chain seq x y z
N MET A 1 24.50 -49.61 39.59
CA MET A 1 24.14 -49.59 38.15
C MET A 1 22.62 -49.53 38.08
N ALA A 2 22.03 -48.34 37.98
CA ALA A 2 21.77 -47.56 36.77
C ALA A 2 20.30 -47.72 36.31
N ARG A 3 19.52 -46.66 36.59
CA ARG A 3 18.39 -46.05 35.85
C ARG A 3 17.16 -46.92 35.55
N ARG A 4 16.05 -46.87 36.31
CA ARG A 4 15.02 -45.80 36.50
C ARG A 4 14.43 -45.26 35.19
N GLY A 5 13.19 -45.69 34.93
CA GLY A 5 12.21 -44.96 34.12
C GLY A 5 11.58 -43.86 34.96
N ASP A 6 11.20 -42.76 34.30
CA ASP A 6 10.48 -41.67 34.90
C ASP A 6 9.02 -41.73 34.44
N GLU A 7 8.16 -42.01 35.43
CA GLU A 7 6.73 -41.78 35.40
C GLU A 7 6.44 -40.28 35.49
N TYR A 8 5.39 -39.90 34.76
CA TYR A 8 4.84 -38.57 34.66
C TYR A 8 4.13 -38.19 35.97
N VAL A 9 4.61 -37.17 36.68
CA VAL A 9 3.93 -36.56 37.83
C VAL A 9 3.74 -35.06 37.53
N PRO A 10 2.51 -34.51 37.64
CA PRO A 10 2.26 -33.11 37.35
C PRO A 10 2.63 -32.23 38.55
N LEU A 11 3.50 -31.24 38.34
CA LEU A 11 3.81 -30.21 39.33
C LEU A 11 2.85 -29.02 39.19
N ARG A 12 1.96 -28.87 40.17
CA ARG A 12 1.29 -27.60 40.48
C ARG A 12 2.21 -26.72 41.34
N ASN A 13 2.31 -25.45 40.93
CA ASN A 13 2.65 -24.23 41.66
C ASN A 13 3.84 -24.20 42.63
N THR A 14 4.84 -23.37 42.31
CA THR A 14 5.21 -22.17 43.10
C THR A 14 6.34 -21.41 42.39
N LEU A 15 6.07 -20.17 41.95
CA LEU A 15 6.94 -18.98 42.02
C LEU A 15 6.45 -17.87 41.06
N GLY A 16 5.95 -16.79 41.66
CA GLY A 16 6.36 -15.43 41.30
C GLY A 16 5.79 -14.79 40.03
N ALA A 17 4.63 -14.16 40.18
CA ALA A 17 4.08 -13.03 39.43
C ALA A 17 4.94 -12.37 38.32
N ARG A 18 4.44 -12.38 37.08
CA ARG A 18 4.03 -11.18 36.32
C ARG A 18 3.25 -11.60 35.07
N VAL A 19 2.12 -10.92 34.87
CA VAL A 19 0.91 -11.41 34.23
C VAL A 19 0.93 -11.22 32.70
N ALA A 20 0.81 -12.31 31.94
CA ALA A 20 0.46 -12.29 30.51
C ALA A 20 -1.08 -12.12 30.35
N PRO A 21 -1.60 -11.38 29.34
CA PRO A 21 -3.04 -11.32 29.10
C PRO A 21 -3.55 -12.61 28.47
N VAL A 22 -4.58 -13.20 29.08
CA VAL A 22 -5.46 -14.23 28.50
C VAL A 22 -6.60 -13.48 27.80
N PHE A 23 -6.79 -13.69 26.50
CA PHE A 23 -7.94 -13.15 25.77
C PHE A 23 -9.09 -14.18 25.80
N GLY A 24 -10.19 -13.80 26.45
CA GLY A 24 -11.45 -14.55 26.49
C GLY A 24 -12.29 -14.38 25.21
N GLU A 25 -13.29 -15.25 25.10
CA GLU A 25 -14.05 -15.61 23.91
C GLU A 25 -14.90 -14.49 23.26
N SER A 26 -14.94 -14.57 21.92
CA SER A 26 -16.04 -14.28 20.99
C SER A 26 -17.03 -13.12 21.31
N ARG A 27 -16.82 -11.98 20.63
CA ARG A 27 -17.93 -11.23 20.00
C ARG A 27 -17.50 -10.73 18.62
N HIS A 28 -18.19 -11.22 17.60
CA HIS A 28 -18.10 -10.76 16.23
C HIS A 28 -18.44 -9.27 16.14
N ALA A 29 -17.48 -8.45 15.71
CA ALA A 29 -17.73 -7.07 15.31
C ALA A 29 -17.69 -6.98 13.78
N THR A 30 -18.88 -7.08 13.20
CA THR A 30 -19.16 -6.72 11.81
C THR A 30 -19.00 -5.20 11.68
N PHE A 31 -18.04 -4.71 10.88
CA PHE A 31 -18.04 -3.31 10.44
C PHE A 31 -17.86 -3.23 8.92
N LEU A 32 -19.00 -2.97 8.28
CA LEU A 32 -19.19 -2.46 6.92
C LEU A 32 -18.41 -1.13 6.82
N VAL A 33 -17.52 -0.92 5.84
CA VAL A 33 -17.80 -0.28 4.54
C VAL A 33 -18.81 0.88 4.67
N HIS A 34 -18.27 2.10 4.60
CA HIS A 34 -18.91 3.42 4.69
C HIS A 34 -19.44 3.81 6.07
N ASP A 35 -18.69 4.69 6.73
CA ASP A 35 -19.27 5.67 7.65
C ASP A 35 -19.75 6.86 6.79
N PRO A 36 -21.07 7.08 6.64
CA PRO A 36 -21.64 8.17 5.85
C PRO A 36 -21.68 9.51 6.61
N GLU A 37 -21.20 9.59 7.86
CA GLU A 37 -21.36 10.77 8.70
C GLU A 37 -20.12 11.69 8.78
N LEU A 38 -18.97 11.30 8.21
CA LEU A 38 -17.77 12.15 8.10
C LEU A 38 -17.68 12.81 6.72
N GLY A 39 -18.48 13.86 6.50
CA GLY A 39 -18.60 14.56 5.23
C GLY A 39 -17.31 15.20 4.71
N GLY A 40 -16.78 14.69 3.59
CA GLY A 40 -15.98 15.44 2.60
C GLY A 40 -14.69 16.16 3.05
N LEU A 41 -14.21 15.97 4.28
CA LEU A 41 -13.03 16.67 4.81
C LEU A 41 -11.72 15.91 4.51
N PRO A 42 -10.61 16.62 4.20
CA PRO A 42 -9.31 15.99 3.99
C PRO A 42 -8.67 15.54 5.31
N ASN A 43 -7.65 14.69 5.20
CA ASN A 43 -6.75 14.48 6.34
C ASN A 43 -5.81 15.67 6.53
N GLU A 44 -5.40 15.93 7.77
CA GLU A 44 -4.55 17.06 8.15
C GLU A 44 -3.21 17.10 7.40
N ARG A 45 -2.64 15.93 7.12
CA ARG A 45 -1.38 15.81 6.37
C ARG A 45 -1.49 16.35 4.94
N LEU A 46 -2.64 16.21 4.31
CA LEU A 46 -2.93 16.81 3.01
C LEU A 46 -3.06 18.34 3.13
N VAL A 47 -3.70 18.85 4.18
CA VAL A 47 -3.83 20.30 4.42
C VAL A 47 -2.46 20.94 4.60
N GLN A 48 -1.59 20.31 5.36
CA GLN A 48 -0.20 20.75 5.52
C GLN A 48 0.60 20.63 4.23
N ALA A 49 0.34 19.63 3.39
CA ALA A 49 0.97 19.52 2.08
C ALA A 49 0.55 20.66 1.16
N VAL A 50 -0.74 21.04 1.17
CA VAL A 50 -1.26 22.20 0.44
C VAL A 50 -0.55 23.47 0.89
N TRP A 51 -0.36 23.65 2.20
CA TRP A 51 0.42 24.75 2.74
C TRP A 51 1.88 24.69 2.31
N HIS A 52 2.55 23.55 2.49
CA HIS A 52 3.98 23.41 2.20
C HIS A 52 4.31 23.71 0.73
N GLU A 53 3.52 23.15 -0.19
CA GLU A 53 3.68 23.32 -1.63
C GLU A 53 3.06 24.63 -2.14
N GLN A 54 2.53 25.47 -1.23
CA GLN A 54 1.91 26.76 -1.52
C GLN A 54 0.84 26.69 -2.62
N LEU A 55 0.00 25.65 -2.59
CA LEU A 55 -1.08 25.41 -3.56
C LEU A 55 -2.32 26.25 -3.26
N LEU A 56 -2.10 27.52 -2.94
CA LEU A 56 -3.11 28.51 -2.60
C LEU A 56 -3.09 29.65 -3.62
N GLN A 57 -4.19 30.39 -3.72
CA GLN A 57 -4.28 31.60 -4.54
C GLN A 57 -3.51 32.75 -3.88
N SER A 58 -2.20 32.79 -4.13
CA SER A 58 -1.23 33.68 -3.46
C SER A 58 -1.52 35.18 -3.59
N GLU A 59 -2.22 35.61 -4.65
CA GLU A 59 -2.50 37.03 -4.91
C GLU A 59 -3.65 37.61 -4.06
N ASN A 60 -4.41 36.80 -3.33
CA ASN A 60 -5.61 37.24 -2.61
C ASN A 60 -5.81 36.60 -1.21
N LEU A 61 -4.76 36.12 -0.56
CA LEU A 61 -4.90 35.53 0.77
C LEU A 61 -5.34 36.60 1.79
N LYS A 62 -6.38 36.26 2.57
CA LYS A 62 -6.93 37.11 3.63
C LYS A 62 -7.19 36.29 4.88
N THR A 63 -6.85 36.83 6.04
CA THR A 63 -7.17 36.17 7.32
C THR A 63 -8.67 36.21 7.58
N CYS A 64 -9.14 35.44 8.57
CA CYS A 64 -10.54 35.44 8.99
C CYS A 64 -11.01 36.80 9.54
N SER A 65 -10.10 37.68 9.97
CA SER A 65 -10.41 39.07 10.34
C SER A 65 -10.45 40.03 9.13
N GLY A 66 -10.13 39.54 7.93
CA GLY A 66 -10.15 40.29 6.67
C GLY A 66 -8.82 40.95 6.31
N LYS A 67 -7.76 40.77 7.10
CA LYS A 67 -6.45 41.37 6.84
C LYS A 67 -5.77 40.70 5.65
N PRO A 68 -5.12 41.47 4.74
CA PRO A 68 -4.36 40.88 3.65
C PRO A 68 -3.15 40.13 4.20
N LEU A 69 -2.89 38.94 3.66
CA LEU A 69 -1.79 38.06 4.05
C LEU A 69 -0.94 37.75 2.81
N LYS A 70 0.38 37.77 2.96
CA LYS A 70 1.32 37.21 1.99
C LYS A 70 2.25 36.24 2.69
N VAL A 71 2.49 35.10 2.05
CA VAL A 71 3.49 34.12 2.49
C VAL A 71 4.78 34.42 1.74
N HIS A 72 5.83 34.85 2.45
CA HIS A 72 7.18 34.99 1.87
C HIS A 72 7.92 33.66 1.96
N GLU A 73 7.85 33.01 3.13
CA GLU A 73 8.38 31.67 3.38
C GLU A 73 7.33 30.86 4.17
N PRO A 74 6.88 29.69 3.69
CA PRO A 74 5.87 28.87 4.38
C PRO A 74 6.36 28.24 5.69
N GLY A 75 7.66 28.33 5.96
CA GLY A 75 8.34 27.68 7.07
C GLY A 75 8.86 26.29 6.71
N ARG A 76 9.78 25.79 7.53
CA ARG A 76 10.28 24.41 7.42
C ARG A 76 9.25 23.47 8.03
N TRP A 77 8.79 22.48 7.28
CA TRP A 77 7.86 21.49 7.79
C TRP A 77 8.45 20.79 9.02
N ASN A 78 7.79 20.96 10.16
CA ASN A 78 8.11 20.28 11.39
C ASN A 78 7.50 18.88 11.39
N PHE A 79 8.29 17.90 11.80
CA PHE A 79 7.81 16.54 12.03
C PHE A 79 7.99 16.11 13.50
N GLU A 80 8.55 17.00 14.32
CA GLU A 80 8.74 16.86 15.76
C GLU A 80 7.50 17.35 16.52
N ARG A 81 7.60 17.41 17.84
CA ARG A 81 6.59 18.07 18.68
C ARG A 81 6.61 19.59 18.45
N GLY A 82 5.44 20.22 18.61
CA GLY A 82 5.26 21.66 18.45
C GLY A 82 4.56 22.00 17.14
N PRO A 83 4.63 23.27 16.70
CA PRO A 83 3.90 23.74 15.54
C PRO A 83 4.27 23.03 14.24
N ASP A 84 3.32 22.91 13.30
CA ASP A 84 3.50 22.20 12.03
C ASP A 84 4.60 22.75 11.11
N PHE A 85 4.86 24.06 11.12
CA PHE A 85 5.94 24.67 10.34
C PHE A 85 6.74 25.64 11.22
N LEU A 86 8.07 25.55 11.15
CA LEU A 86 8.98 26.38 11.93
C LEU A 86 9.58 27.51 11.09
N ASP A 87 9.78 28.66 11.71
CA ASP A 87 10.49 29.81 11.15
C ASP A 87 9.94 30.30 9.79
N ALA A 88 8.63 30.28 9.61
CA ALA A 88 7.95 30.92 8.50
C ALA A 88 8.12 32.45 8.53
N GLU A 89 8.03 33.07 7.35
CA GLU A 89 8.04 34.52 7.18
C GLU A 89 6.76 34.95 6.44
N LEU A 90 5.91 35.69 7.13
CA LEU A 90 4.62 36.15 6.64
C LEU A 90 4.56 37.68 6.64
N GLU A 91 3.73 38.27 5.79
CA GLU A 91 3.35 39.68 5.86
C GLU A 91 1.84 39.76 6.04
N ILE A 92 1.39 40.26 7.19
CA ILE A 92 -0.03 40.43 7.51
C ILE A 92 -0.29 41.92 7.72
N GLU A 93 -1.22 42.49 6.96
CA GLU A 93 -1.54 43.93 7.00
C GLU A 93 -0.30 44.84 6.80
N GLY A 94 0.65 44.39 5.98
CA GLY A 94 1.91 45.10 5.71
C GLY A 94 2.99 44.95 6.80
N GLN A 95 2.72 44.23 7.88
CA GLN A 95 3.70 43.92 8.91
C GLN A 95 4.37 42.56 8.62
N ARG A 96 5.70 42.55 8.52
CA ARG A 96 6.47 41.30 8.45
C ARG A 96 6.55 40.63 9.82
N LEU A 97 6.18 39.36 9.86
CA LEU A 97 6.19 38.49 11.02
C LEU A 97 7.06 37.29 10.72
N ARG A 98 7.84 36.85 11.71
CA ARG A 98 8.63 35.63 11.63
C ARG A 98 8.33 34.75 12.84
N GLY A 99 7.98 33.50 12.58
CA GLY A 99 7.54 32.57 13.62
C GLY A 99 7.02 31.27 13.03
N ASP A 100 6.26 30.55 13.81
CA ASP A 100 5.83 29.20 13.48
C ASP A 100 4.37 29.20 12.98
N ILE A 101 3.91 28.12 12.33
CA ILE A 101 2.55 28.00 11.79
C ILE A 101 1.97 26.67 12.23
N GLU A 102 0.72 26.70 12.67
CA GLU A 102 -0.04 25.52 13.04
C GLU A 102 -1.17 25.25 12.04
N ILE A 103 -1.40 23.98 11.69
CA ILE A 103 -2.36 23.60 10.65
C ILE A 103 -3.31 22.49 11.11
N HIS A 104 -4.61 22.76 11.01
CA HIS A 104 -5.64 21.76 11.31
C HIS A 104 -6.62 21.53 10.16
N VAL A 105 -7.47 20.51 10.32
CA VAL A 105 -8.61 20.31 9.41
C VAL A 105 -9.75 21.28 9.76
N LYS A 106 -9.98 21.52 11.06
CA LYS A 106 -11.05 22.39 11.55
C LYS A 106 -10.51 23.54 12.39
N SER A 107 -11.23 24.66 12.45
CA SER A 107 -10.81 25.81 13.26
C SER A 107 -10.87 25.54 14.76
N SER A 108 -11.83 24.74 15.22
CA SER A 108 -12.00 24.36 16.63
C SER A 108 -10.90 23.43 17.16
N ASP A 109 -10.06 22.86 16.28
CA ASP A 109 -9.02 21.92 16.65
C ASP A 109 -7.90 22.57 17.49
N TRP A 110 -7.69 23.88 17.35
CA TRP A 110 -6.78 24.65 18.20
C TRP A 110 -7.12 24.52 19.69
N ASP A 111 -8.38 24.74 20.04
CA ASP A 111 -8.87 24.63 21.42
C ASP A 111 -8.97 23.18 21.87
N ARG A 112 -9.37 22.27 20.96
CA ARG A 112 -9.41 20.83 21.22
C ARG A 112 -8.04 20.29 21.62
N HIS A 113 -6.99 20.73 20.93
CA HIS A 113 -5.61 20.33 21.22
C HIS A 113 -4.96 21.15 22.33
N ARG A 114 -5.66 22.20 22.82
CA ARG A 114 -5.24 23.07 23.92
C ARG A 114 -3.95 23.84 23.63
N HIS A 115 -3.67 24.15 22.37
CA HIS A 115 -2.46 24.87 21.95
C HIS A 115 -2.36 26.25 22.59
N GLY A 116 -3.50 26.93 22.81
CA GLY A 116 -3.55 28.19 23.55
C GLY A 116 -3.12 28.09 25.03
N ARG A 117 -2.88 26.88 25.55
CA ARG A 117 -2.35 26.63 26.91
C ARG A 117 -0.96 26.02 26.91
N ASP A 118 -0.37 25.77 25.74
CA ASP A 118 0.95 25.18 25.60
C ASP A 118 1.97 26.26 25.20
N PHE A 119 3.02 26.41 26.01
CA PHE A 119 4.04 27.44 25.80
C PHE A 119 4.88 27.18 24.53
N GLU A 120 4.93 25.93 24.03
CA GLU A 120 5.65 25.58 22.80
C GLU A 120 5.04 26.25 21.56
N TYR A 121 3.78 26.68 21.62
CA TYR A 121 3.07 27.35 20.52
C TYR A 121 3.13 28.88 20.62
N ASN A 122 3.84 29.46 21.60
CA ASN A 122 3.95 30.92 21.73
C ASN A 122 4.65 31.59 20.55
N ARG A 123 5.42 30.83 19.76
CA ARG A 123 6.08 31.34 18.54
C ARG A 123 5.18 31.26 17.31
N VAL A 124 3.99 30.66 17.41
CA VAL A 124 3.05 30.60 16.29
C VAL A 124 2.62 32.01 15.93
N ILE A 125 2.58 32.31 14.65
CA ILE A 125 2.17 33.61 14.11
C ILE A 125 0.89 33.50 13.25
N LEU A 126 0.49 32.28 12.91
CA LEU A 126 -0.70 31.98 12.11
C LEU A 126 -1.24 30.60 12.46
N HIS A 127 -2.54 30.50 12.68
CA HIS A 127 -3.27 29.23 12.69
C HIS A 127 -4.03 29.09 11.37
N ALA A 128 -3.60 28.17 10.51
CA ALA A 128 -4.29 27.86 9.27
C ALA A 128 -5.14 26.59 9.43
N PHE A 129 -6.30 26.51 8.77
CA PHE A 129 -7.12 25.31 8.81
C PHE A 129 -7.88 25.11 7.52
N PHE A 130 -8.31 23.87 7.27
CA PHE A 130 -9.03 23.56 6.05
C PHE A 130 -10.42 24.21 6.02
N ARG A 131 -11.29 23.88 6.99
CA ARG A 131 -12.68 24.35 7.04
C ARG A 131 -13.01 24.97 8.39
N ARG A 132 -13.72 26.09 8.37
CA ARG A 132 -14.18 26.77 9.58
C ARG A 132 -15.39 26.05 10.20
N ASP A 133 -15.37 25.88 11.52
CA ASP A 133 -16.47 25.30 12.30
C ASP A 133 -16.81 26.10 13.58
N ASP A 134 -16.23 27.29 13.75
CA ASP A 134 -16.55 28.24 14.82
C ASP A 134 -16.57 29.70 14.31
N ALA A 135 -16.97 30.64 15.18
CA ALA A 135 -17.09 32.07 14.85
C ALA A 135 -15.85 32.92 15.18
N LEU A 136 -14.78 32.34 15.72
CA LEU A 136 -13.60 33.09 16.14
C LEU A 136 -12.75 33.49 14.92
N VAL A 137 -12.11 34.65 15.00
CA VAL A 137 -11.27 35.22 13.94
C VAL A 137 -9.77 35.24 14.29
N VAL A 138 -9.46 35.07 15.56
CA VAL A 138 -8.10 35.00 16.11
C VAL A 138 -8.04 33.93 17.19
N ASP A 139 -6.85 33.37 17.40
CA ASP A 139 -6.54 32.51 18.54
C ASP A 139 -5.76 33.27 19.61
N THR A 140 -5.87 32.83 20.86
CA THR A 140 -5.07 33.35 21.98
C THR A 140 -3.98 32.34 22.33
N LEU A 141 -2.74 32.80 22.36
CA LEU A 141 -1.56 32.02 22.75
C LEU A 141 -1.44 31.98 24.28
N HIS A 142 -0.65 31.04 24.80
CA HIS A 142 -0.44 30.87 26.25
C HIS A 142 0.02 32.16 26.94
N HIS A 143 0.93 32.92 26.32
CA HIS A 143 1.38 34.20 26.87
C HIS A 143 0.42 35.40 26.65
N GLY A 144 -0.78 35.15 26.15
CA GLY A 144 -1.86 36.13 26.05
C GLY A 144 -1.87 37.00 24.78
N SER A 145 -0.87 36.90 23.90
CA SER A 145 -0.97 37.51 22.57
C SER A 145 -1.95 36.76 21.68
N THR A 146 -2.38 37.40 20.61
CA THR A 146 -3.33 36.83 19.65
C THR A 146 -2.67 36.60 18.29
N ILE A 147 -3.12 35.55 17.61
CA ILE A 147 -2.69 35.20 16.25
C ILE A 147 -3.88 35.17 15.31
N GLU A 148 -3.63 35.51 14.06
CA GLU A 148 -4.65 35.47 13.02
C GLU A 148 -4.96 34.02 12.60
N ARG A 149 -6.20 33.85 12.12
CA ARG A 149 -6.68 32.59 11.56
C ARG A 149 -6.77 32.67 10.04
N LEU A 150 -6.52 31.56 9.34
CA LEU A 150 -6.63 31.46 7.88
C LEU A 150 -7.40 30.21 7.46
N GLU A 151 -8.52 30.40 6.77
CA GLU A 151 -9.28 29.30 6.16
C GLU A 151 -8.76 29.00 4.76
N LEU A 152 -8.33 27.75 4.54
CA LEU A 152 -7.63 27.34 3.32
C LEU A 152 -8.58 26.86 2.22
N GLU A 153 -9.71 26.22 2.55
CA GLU A 153 -10.67 25.68 1.58
C GLU A 153 -11.11 26.67 0.48
N PRO A 154 -11.50 27.93 0.78
CA PRO A 154 -11.88 28.88 -0.26
C PRO A 154 -10.70 29.43 -1.05
N MET A 155 -9.46 29.20 -0.59
CA MET A 155 -8.24 29.78 -1.15
C MET A 155 -7.40 28.77 -1.93
N LEU A 156 -7.88 27.54 -2.10
CA LEU A 156 -7.17 26.52 -2.85
C LEU A 156 -6.97 26.94 -4.31
N LEU A 157 -5.81 26.62 -4.86
CA LEU A 157 -5.51 26.84 -6.28
C LEU A 157 -6.30 25.88 -7.20
N SER A 158 -6.72 24.72 -6.66
CA SER A 158 -7.51 23.69 -7.35
C SER A 158 -8.46 23.01 -6.37
N ASP A 159 -9.47 22.30 -6.87
CA ASP A 159 -10.36 21.50 -6.03
C ASP A 159 -9.60 20.44 -5.21
N LEU A 160 -10.20 20.06 -4.07
CA LEU A 160 -9.58 19.14 -3.11
C LEU A 160 -9.29 17.77 -3.71
N GLU A 161 -10.11 17.29 -4.65
CA GLU A 161 -9.91 16.00 -5.31
C GLU A 161 -8.64 16.04 -6.17
N THR A 162 -8.46 17.09 -6.96
CA THR A 162 -7.24 17.32 -7.76
C THR A 162 -5.99 17.46 -6.88
N LEU A 163 -6.07 18.20 -5.77
CA LEU A 163 -4.95 18.34 -4.82
C LEU A 163 -4.60 17.02 -4.13
N THR A 164 -5.61 16.23 -3.76
CA THR A 164 -5.41 14.88 -3.18
C THR A 164 -4.71 13.94 -4.16
N GLN A 165 -4.98 14.11 -5.47
CA GLN A 165 -4.38 13.28 -6.53
C GLN A 165 -2.96 13.72 -6.89
N SER A 166 -2.64 15.02 -6.80
CA SER A 166 -1.32 15.57 -7.12
C SER A 166 -0.32 15.44 -5.97
N LEU A 167 -0.77 15.64 -4.73
CA LEU A 167 0.00 15.49 -3.50
C LEU A 167 0.00 14.02 -3.04
N ALA A 168 0.58 13.14 -3.86
CA ALA A 168 0.70 11.74 -3.49
C ALA A 168 1.49 11.59 -2.17
N PRO A 169 1.02 10.82 -1.16
CA PRO A 169 1.65 10.71 0.17
C PRO A 169 3.14 10.32 0.21
N GLU A 170 3.65 9.81 -0.90
CA GLU A 170 5.06 9.41 -1.10
C GLU A 170 5.98 10.50 -1.65
N HIS A 171 5.43 11.62 -2.12
CA HIS A 171 6.20 12.81 -2.45
C HIS A 171 6.29 13.77 -1.26
N LEU A 172 5.46 13.56 -0.23
CA LEU A 172 5.58 14.28 1.02
C LEU A 172 6.89 13.89 1.72
N PRO A 173 7.61 14.86 2.32
CA PRO A 173 8.82 14.55 3.04
C PRO A 173 8.52 13.47 4.09
N ALA A 174 9.33 12.41 4.07
CA ALA A 174 9.34 11.47 5.16
C ALA A 174 9.89 12.20 6.40
N PRO A 175 9.32 11.99 7.59
CA PRO A 175 9.87 12.60 8.80
C PRO A 175 11.36 12.24 8.93
N PRO A 176 12.21 13.17 9.38
CA PRO A 176 13.64 12.92 9.62
C PRO A 176 13.83 11.69 10.52
N ARG A 177 15.01 11.07 10.40
CA ARG A 177 15.36 9.77 11.02
C ARG A 177 15.32 9.73 12.56
N GLU A 178 15.05 10.84 13.25
CA GLU A 178 15.12 10.93 14.72
C GLU A 178 13.81 10.61 15.46
N HIS A 179 12.74 10.19 14.78
CA HIS A 179 11.40 10.11 15.39
C HIS A 179 11.02 8.70 15.84
N GLN A 180 11.56 8.29 16.98
CA GLN A 180 11.05 7.16 17.75
C GLN A 180 9.65 7.49 18.28
N GLY A 181 8.66 6.61 18.07
CA GLY A 181 7.32 6.81 18.61
C GLY A 181 7.31 6.61 20.13
N ALA A 182 6.26 7.05 20.85
CA ALA A 182 6.13 6.76 22.29
C ALA A 182 6.16 5.25 22.64
N CYS A 183 5.86 4.39 21.67
CA CYS A 183 6.01 2.95 21.79
C CYS A 183 7.47 2.47 21.79
N HIS A 184 8.43 3.26 21.29
CA HIS A 184 9.81 2.84 21.14
C HIS A 184 10.45 2.37 22.45
N GLY A 185 10.28 3.11 23.55
CA GLY A 185 10.82 2.70 24.85
C GLY A 185 10.32 1.33 25.28
N VAL A 186 9.00 1.09 25.14
CA VAL A 186 8.40 -0.24 25.40
C VAL A 186 9.00 -1.29 24.47
N PHE A 187 9.05 -1.01 23.17
CA PHE A 187 9.67 -1.90 22.18
C PHE A 187 11.17 -2.10 22.38
N ALA A 188 11.87 -1.22 23.08
CA ALA A 188 13.28 -1.35 23.45
C ALA A 188 13.47 -2.27 24.67
N GLU A 189 12.51 -2.32 25.58
CA GLU A 189 12.55 -3.13 26.81
C GLU A 189 11.91 -4.53 26.67
N LEU A 190 11.05 -4.73 25.68
CA LEU A 190 10.35 -6.02 25.49
C LEU A 190 11.31 -7.20 25.34
N ASP A 191 10.97 -8.33 25.95
CA ASP A 191 11.68 -9.59 25.74
C ASP A 191 11.77 -9.93 24.24
N THR A 192 12.91 -10.49 23.87
CA THR A 192 13.26 -10.76 22.49
C THR A 192 12.41 -11.89 21.89
N LEU A 193 12.10 -12.94 22.65
CA LEU A 193 11.24 -14.03 22.17
C LEU A 193 9.80 -13.55 22.04
N TRP A 194 9.34 -12.75 22.99
CA TRP A 194 8.03 -12.11 22.92
C TRP A 194 7.91 -11.24 21.66
N LEU A 195 8.89 -10.36 21.40
CA LEU A 195 8.86 -9.48 20.24
C LEU A 195 8.79 -10.27 18.92
N ARG A 196 9.55 -11.37 18.83
CA ARG A 196 9.50 -12.24 17.65
C ARG A 196 8.11 -12.84 17.45
N LYS A 197 7.51 -13.40 18.51
CA LYS A 197 6.14 -13.94 18.45
C LYS A 197 5.14 -12.86 18.06
N PHE A 198 5.24 -11.67 18.64
CA PHE A 198 4.36 -10.55 18.31
C PHE A 198 4.45 -10.15 16.83
N PHE A 199 5.66 -10.08 16.26
CA PHE A 199 5.84 -9.83 14.83
C PHE A 199 5.33 -10.99 13.96
N ASP A 200 5.54 -12.23 14.39
CA ASP A 200 5.03 -13.42 13.69
C ASP A 200 3.48 -13.40 13.65
N GLU A 201 2.80 -13.09 14.76
CA GLU A 201 1.34 -12.94 14.83
C GLU A 201 0.81 -11.76 13.99
N ALA A 202 1.49 -10.62 14.01
CA ALA A 202 1.10 -9.47 13.19
C ALA A 202 1.24 -9.77 11.68
N ALA A 203 2.30 -10.51 11.29
CA ALA A 203 2.48 -10.97 9.92
C ALA A 203 1.41 -11.98 9.51
N ALA A 204 1.12 -12.95 10.37
CA ALA A 204 0.08 -13.96 10.14
C ALA A 204 -1.30 -13.31 10.01
N THR A 205 -1.66 -12.38 10.91
CA THR A 205 -2.90 -11.60 10.85
C THR A 205 -3.05 -10.87 9.51
N ARG A 206 -1.96 -10.29 9.00
CA ARG A 206 -1.99 -9.64 7.69
C ARG A 206 -2.22 -10.61 6.54
N MET A 207 -1.64 -11.80 6.60
CA MET A 207 -1.89 -12.85 5.61
C MET A 207 -3.33 -13.36 5.71
N GLU A 208 -3.86 -13.59 6.91
CA GLU A 208 -5.26 -13.96 7.14
C GLU A 208 -6.24 -12.94 6.56
N ASN A 209 -5.95 -11.65 6.72
CA ASN A 209 -6.73 -10.59 6.10
C ASN A 209 -6.72 -10.65 4.55
N LYS A 210 -5.63 -11.13 3.93
CA LYS A 210 -5.58 -11.38 2.48
C LYS A 210 -6.38 -12.63 2.11
N ILE A 211 -6.24 -13.72 2.88
CA ILE A 211 -6.99 -14.97 2.67
C ILE A 211 -8.49 -14.70 2.77
N ALA A 212 -8.95 -13.96 3.78
CA ALA A 212 -10.36 -13.60 3.96
C ALA A 212 -10.92 -12.81 2.76
N ARG A 213 -10.12 -11.98 2.08
CA ARG A 213 -10.52 -11.30 0.84
C ARG A 213 -10.69 -12.29 -0.31
N VAL A 214 -9.76 -13.22 -0.45
CA VAL A 214 -9.83 -14.30 -1.46
C VAL A 214 -11.07 -15.16 -1.21
N VAL A 215 -11.31 -15.61 0.02
CA VAL A 215 -12.47 -16.42 0.40
C VAL A 215 -13.78 -15.71 0.03
N ARG A 216 -13.88 -14.38 0.25
CA ARG A 216 -15.05 -13.60 -0.17
C ARG A 216 -15.22 -13.55 -1.69
N GLN A 217 -14.15 -13.32 -2.45
CA GLN A 217 -14.22 -13.30 -3.92
C GLN A 217 -14.56 -14.69 -4.49
N ARG A 218 -14.04 -15.73 -3.87
CA ARG A 218 -14.25 -17.14 -4.24
C ARG A 218 -15.70 -17.61 -4.10
N GLN A 219 -16.54 -16.90 -3.32
CA GLN A 219 -17.98 -17.19 -3.24
C GLN A 219 -18.70 -17.03 -4.58
N VAL A 220 -18.19 -16.17 -5.47
CA VAL A 220 -18.84 -15.82 -6.75
C VAL A 220 -17.95 -16.03 -7.97
N GLU A 221 -16.69 -16.40 -7.78
CA GLU A 221 -15.71 -16.62 -8.85
C GLU A 221 -14.96 -17.94 -8.65
N SER A 222 -14.42 -18.52 -9.71
CA SER A 222 -13.50 -19.66 -9.61
C SER A 222 -12.14 -19.22 -9.01
N LEU A 223 -11.40 -20.14 -8.39
CA LEU A 223 -10.08 -19.83 -7.83
C LEU A 223 -9.09 -19.30 -8.88
N ASP A 224 -9.16 -19.83 -10.11
CA ASP A 224 -8.34 -19.33 -11.23
C ASP A 224 -8.68 -17.87 -11.58
N GLN A 225 -9.96 -17.51 -11.59
CA GLN A 225 -10.40 -16.14 -11.86
C GLN A 225 -9.99 -15.19 -10.73
N VAL A 226 -10.05 -15.64 -9.47
CA VAL A 226 -9.55 -14.88 -8.32
C VAL A 226 -8.03 -14.70 -8.40
N LEU A 227 -7.29 -15.74 -8.80
CA LEU A 227 -5.84 -15.66 -8.99
C LEU A 227 -5.49 -14.70 -10.13
N TYR A 228 -6.17 -14.78 -11.28
CA TYR A 228 -5.98 -13.86 -12.39
C TYR A 228 -6.23 -12.40 -11.98
N GLN A 229 -7.34 -12.13 -11.29
CA GLN A 229 -7.62 -10.80 -10.73
C GLN A 229 -6.53 -10.35 -9.77
N SER A 230 -6.01 -11.26 -8.93
CA SER A 230 -4.95 -10.96 -7.97
C SER A 230 -3.61 -10.66 -8.66
N ILE A 231 -3.25 -11.40 -9.72
CA ILE A 231 -2.07 -11.14 -10.56
C ILE A 231 -2.19 -9.77 -11.22
N MET A 232 -3.31 -9.51 -11.89
CA MET A 232 -3.59 -8.21 -12.52
C MET A 232 -3.47 -7.07 -11.50
N THR A 233 -4.10 -7.23 -10.33
CA THR A 233 -4.03 -6.24 -9.25
C THR A 233 -2.60 -6.03 -8.74
N ALA A 234 -1.79 -7.09 -8.65
CA ALA A 234 -0.39 -7.01 -8.25
C ALA A 234 0.49 -6.27 -9.28
N MET A 235 0.08 -6.27 -10.56
CA MET A 235 0.73 -5.49 -11.62
C MET A 235 0.37 -4.00 -11.54
N GLY A 236 -0.70 -3.60 -10.87
CA GLY A 236 -1.04 -2.19 -10.74
C GLY A 236 -0.29 -1.46 -9.63
N HIS A 237 0.06 -0.21 -9.90
CA HIS A 237 0.63 0.72 -8.92
C HIS A 237 -0.42 1.74 -8.51
N LYS A 238 -0.62 1.93 -7.19
CA LYS A 238 -1.41 3.02 -6.61
C LYS A 238 -2.75 3.26 -7.33
N SER A 239 -2.83 4.30 -8.16
CA SER A 239 -3.97 4.75 -8.96
C SER A 239 -4.43 3.76 -10.02
N SER A 240 -3.54 2.94 -10.58
CA SER A 240 -3.86 1.95 -11.62
C SER A 240 -4.21 0.57 -11.07
N ARG A 241 -4.00 0.32 -9.78
CA ARG A 241 -4.35 -0.98 -9.15
C ARG A 241 -5.82 -1.35 -9.34
N THR A 242 -6.71 -0.41 -9.10
CA THR A 242 -8.15 -0.62 -9.31
C THR A 242 -8.48 -0.80 -10.79
N LEU A 243 -7.76 -0.13 -11.70
CA LEU A 243 -7.97 -0.27 -13.14
C LEU A 243 -7.57 -1.66 -13.64
N PHE A 244 -6.45 -2.20 -13.18
CA PHE A 244 -6.08 -3.60 -13.47
C PHE A 244 -7.10 -4.60 -12.93
N TYR A 245 -7.63 -4.37 -11.72
CA TYR A 245 -8.70 -5.21 -11.16
C TYR A 245 -9.98 -5.15 -12.01
N ILE A 246 -10.41 -3.95 -12.40
CA ILE A 246 -11.58 -3.76 -13.27
C ILE A 246 -11.34 -4.41 -14.63
N LEU A 247 -10.15 -4.24 -15.22
CA LEU A 247 -9.79 -4.86 -16.49
C LEU A 247 -9.91 -6.39 -16.41
N ALA A 248 -9.42 -7.00 -15.34
CA ALA A 248 -9.54 -8.44 -15.10
C ALA A 248 -10.98 -8.93 -14.86
N LYS A 249 -11.88 -8.04 -14.44
CA LYS A 249 -13.32 -8.32 -14.30
C LYS A 249 -14.05 -8.20 -15.63
N ARG A 250 -13.64 -7.24 -16.48
CA ARG A 250 -14.23 -7.00 -17.81
C ARG A 250 -13.76 -8.03 -18.85
N VAL A 251 -12.52 -8.47 -18.72
CA VAL A 251 -11.93 -9.53 -19.54
C VAL A 251 -11.80 -10.77 -18.65
N ARG A 252 -12.87 -11.57 -18.52
CA ARG A 252 -12.85 -12.71 -17.59
C ARG A 252 -11.92 -13.80 -18.13
N LEU A 253 -11.22 -14.49 -17.23
CA LEU A 253 -10.27 -15.53 -17.62
C LEU A 253 -10.96 -16.65 -18.40
N GLU A 254 -12.11 -17.13 -17.93
CA GLU A 254 -12.85 -18.22 -18.57
C GLU A 254 -13.28 -17.87 -20.00
N GLU A 255 -13.83 -16.68 -20.21
CA GLU A 255 -14.16 -16.18 -21.54
C GLU A 255 -12.90 -16.12 -22.42
N LEU A 256 -11.79 -15.57 -21.90
CA LEU A 256 -10.52 -15.56 -22.62
C LEU A 256 -10.11 -16.97 -23.04
N ARG A 257 -10.25 -17.99 -22.17
CA ARG A 257 -9.90 -19.37 -22.50
C ARG A 257 -10.69 -19.88 -23.71
N ASP A 258 -11.98 -19.58 -23.76
CA ASP A 258 -12.86 -20.00 -24.85
C ASP A 258 -12.48 -19.33 -26.18
N PHE A 259 -12.25 -18.01 -26.16
CA PHE A 259 -11.95 -17.24 -27.37
C PHE A 259 -10.55 -17.47 -27.95
N VAL A 260 -9.60 -17.95 -27.13
CA VAL A 260 -8.21 -18.18 -27.55
C VAL A 260 -7.84 -19.66 -27.67
N PHE A 261 -8.81 -20.56 -27.48
CA PHE A 261 -8.56 -22.01 -27.43
C PHE A 261 -7.84 -22.52 -28.68
N ASP A 262 -8.29 -22.06 -29.86
CA ASP A 262 -7.79 -22.44 -31.18
C ASP A 262 -6.56 -21.64 -31.66
N ILE A 263 -6.13 -20.63 -30.92
CA ILE A 263 -5.00 -19.78 -31.30
C ILE A 263 -3.67 -20.51 -31.02
N PRO A 264 -2.76 -20.67 -31.99
CA PRO A 264 -1.47 -21.30 -31.76
C PRO A 264 -0.69 -20.70 -30.59
N SER A 265 0.04 -21.52 -29.83
CA SER A 265 0.79 -21.05 -28.64
C SER A 265 1.79 -19.92 -28.94
N ALA A 266 2.33 -19.86 -30.16
CA ALA A 266 3.24 -18.80 -30.60
C ALA A 266 2.54 -17.43 -30.72
N ASP A 267 1.26 -17.42 -31.10
CA ASP A 267 0.48 -16.20 -31.32
C ASP A 267 -0.32 -15.77 -30.09
N LEU A 268 -0.51 -16.71 -29.14
CA LEU A 268 -1.34 -16.53 -27.97
C LEU A 268 -0.98 -15.30 -27.11
N PRO A 269 0.31 -15.01 -26.80
CA PRO A 269 0.66 -13.80 -26.04
C PRO A 269 0.15 -12.51 -26.71
N LEU A 270 0.29 -12.41 -28.03
CA LEU A 270 -0.08 -11.20 -28.77
C LEU A 270 -1.60 -11.05 -28.90
N ALA A 271 -2.33 -12.16 -29.05
CA ALA A 271 -3.78 -12.16 -29.04
C ALA A 271 -4.37 -11.68 -27.71
N LEU A 272 -3.83 -12.15 -26.58
CA LEU A 272 -4.23 -11.73 -25.24
C LEU A 272 -3.89 -10.28 -24.96
N GLU A 273 -2.66 -9.89 -25.34
CA GLU A 273 -2.19 -8.53 -25.22
C GLU A 273 -3.11 -7.57 -25.98
N SER A 274 -3.52 -7.94 -27.20
CA SER A 274 -4.49 -7.19 -27.99
C SER A 274 -5.80 -6.95 -27.25
N VAL A 275 -6.44 -8.02 -26.74
CA VAL A 275 -7.71 -7.89 -26.00
C VAL A 275 -7.54 -7.00 -24.77
N LEU A 276 -6.50 -7.23 -23.97
CA LEU A 276 -6.28 -6.49 -22.72
C LEU A 276 -5.93 -5.01 -22.96
N LEU A 277 -5.13 -4.69 -23.99
CA LEU A 277 -4.78 -3.31 -24.32
C LEU A 277 -5.98 -2.54 -24.87
N MET A 278 -6.77 -3.16 -25.72
CA MET A 278 -7.96 -2.55 -26.33
C MET A 278 -9.06 -2.33 -25.29
N VAL A 279 -9.39 -3.35 -24.50
CA VAL A 279 -10.36 -3.21 -23.40
C VAL A 279 -9.84 -2.27 -22.32
N GLY A 280 -8.52 -2.16 -22.14
CA GLY A 280 -7.90 -1.19 -21.24
C GLY A 280 -7.98 0.27 -21.70
N GLY A 281 -8.34 0.53 -22.97
CA GLY A 281 -8.26 1.88 -23.56
C GLY A 281 -6.81 2.38 -23.69
N LEU A 282 -5.84 1.47 -23.83
CA LEU A 282 -4.40 1.75 -23.71
C LEU A 282 -3.66 1.90 -25.03
N LEU A 283 -4.36 1.64 -26.15
CA LEU A 283 -3.91 1.97 -27.50
C LEU A 283 -4.48 3.30 -27.95
N THR A 284 -4.33 4.32 -27.11
CA THR A 284 -4.26 5.68 -27.60
C THR A 284 -2.82 5.92 -28.01
N LEU A 285 -2.47 5.56 -29.24
CA LEU A 285 -1.47 6.38 -29.92
C LEU A 285 -2.00 7.82 -29.89
N PRO A 286 -1.16 8.85 -29.98
CA PRO A 286 -1.66 10.15 -30.38
C PRO A 286 -2.38 9.90 -31.71
N THR A 287 -3.71 9.85 -31.69
CA THR A 287 -4.59 9.76 -32.87
C THR A 287 -4.43 10.98 -33.77
N HIS A 288 -3.51 11.88 -33.41
CA HIS A 288 -3.05 13.03 -34.16
C HIS A 288 -1.64 12.86 -34.77
N ALA A 289 -1.04 11.67 -34.85
CA ALA A 289 0.19 11.53 -35.65
C ALA A 289 -0.11 11.56 -37.16
N ALA A 290 -1.25 10.99 -37.59
CA ALA A 290 -1.70 11.03 -38.98
C ALA A 290 -2.37 12.37 -39.36
N GLU A 291 -2.96 13.09 -38.39
CA GLU A 291 -3.66 14.37 -38.65
C GLU A 291 -2.93 15.61 -38.13
N CYS A 292 -1.91 15.47 -37.27
CA CYS A 292 -1.10 16.59 -36.76
C CYS A 292 0.40 16.29 -36.80
N GLY A 293 0.94 15.85 -37.94
CA GLY A 293 2.38 15.93 -38.25
C GLY A 293 3.35 15.42 -37.17
N GLY A 294 2.91 14.48 -36.32
CA GLY A 294 3.77 13.85 -35.32
C GLY A 294 4.86 13.03 -36.05
N PRO A 295 6.03 12.82 -35.42
CA PRO A 295 7.05 11.97 -36.04
C PRO A 295 6.44 10.60 -36.37
N ALA A 296 6.72 10.10 -37.58
CA ALA A 296 6.30 8.78 -38.01
C ALA A 296 6.78 7.74 -36.97
N VAL A 297 5.88 6.85 -36.57
CA VAL A 297 6.24 5.68 -35.75
C VAL A 297 7.18 4.79 -36.58
N ASP A 298 8.23 4.26 -35.96
CA ASP A 298 9.16 3.37 -36.65
C ASP A 298 8.50 2.05 -37.10
N ASP A 299 9.08 1.41 -38.13
CA ASP A 299 8.54 0.21 -38.77
C ASP A 299 8.27 -0.93 -37.78
N GLU A 300 9.11 -1.11 -36.76
CA GLU A 300 8.92 -2.16 -35.73
C GLU A 300 7.68 -1.87 -34.89
N THR A 301 7.47 -0.60 -34.51
CA THR A 301 6.27 -0.18 -33.77
C THR A 301 5.03 -0.31 -34.63
N GLN A 302 5.08 0.09 -35.90
CA GLN A 302 3.95 -0.05 -36.82
C GLN A 302 3.57 -1.52 -37.02
N ALA A 303 4.55 -2.41 -37.25
CA ALA A 303 4.29 -3.85 -37.39
C ALA A 303 3.69 -4.49 -36.13
N TYR A 304 4.13 -4.05 -34.94
CA TYR A 304 3.53 -4.46 -33.68
C TYR A 304 2.07 -4.00 -33.57
N LEU A 305 1.78 -2.74 -33.87
CA LEU A 305 0.42 -2.19 -33.86
C LEU A 305 -0.50 -2.90 -34.86
N ASP A 306 -0.04 -3.13 -36.09
CA ASP A 306 -0.79 -3.86 -37.12
C ASP A 306 -1.16 -5.25 -36.64
N SER A 307 -0.25 -5.91 -35.91
CA SER A 307 -0.50 -7.23 -35.35
C SER A 307 -1.53 -7.18 -34.21
N ILE A 308 -1.46 -6.17 -33.34
CA ILE A 308 -2.47 -5.95 -32.31
C ILE A 308 -3.85 -5.68 -32.93
N TYR A 309 -3.96 -4.76 -33.89
CA TYR A 309 -5.23 -4.44 -34.54
C TYR A 309 -5.80 -5.62 -35.33
N ARG A 310 -4.95 -6.46 -35.95
CA ARG A 310 -5.37 -7.70 -36.61
C ARG A 310 -6.04 -8.67 -35.63
N TRP A 311 -5.46 -8.87 -34.45
CA TRP A 311 -6.07 -9.70 -33.40
C TRP A 311 -7.35 -9.07 -32.85
N TRP A 312 -7.37 -7.76 -32.66
CA TRP A 312 -8.57 -7.06 -32.22
C TRP A 312 -9.72 -7.18 -33.23
N SER A 313 -9.44 -7.08 -34.53
CA SER A 313 -10.46 -7.29 -35.58
C SER A 313 -11.10 -8.67 -35.52
N ARG A 314 -10.35 -9.69 -35.05
CA ARG A 314 -10.85 -11.05 -34.91
C ARG A 314 -11.60 -11.28 -33.60
N LEU A 315 -11.11 -10.70 -32.49
CA LEU A 315 -11.57 -11.04 -31.13
C LEU A 315 -12.44 -9.96 -30.47
N GLY A 316 -12.34 -8.72 -30.94
CA GLY A 316 -12.85 -7.53 -30.24
C GLY A 316 -14.37 -7.38 -30.24
N GLY A 317 -15.09 -8.03 -31.17
CA GLY A 317 -16.55 -7.92 -31.27
C GLY A 317 -17.29 -8.29 -29.98
N PHE A 318 -16.78 -9.27 -29.23
CA PHE A 318 -17.35 -9.68 -27.94
C PHE A 318 -17.06 -8.71 -26.78
N TYR A 319 -15.98 -7.91 -26.89
CA TYR A 319 -15.49 -7.06 -25.81
C TYR A 319 -15.81 -5.58 -26.00
N GLN A 320 -16.50 -5.21 -27.07
CA GLN A 320 -16.67 -3.81 -27.49
C GLN A 320 -17.40 -2.94 -26.44
N ASP A 321 -18.41 -3.50 -25.78
CA ASP A 321 -19.18 -2.85 -24.70
C ASP A 321 -18.43 -2.83 -23.35
N ARG A 322 -17.27 -3.48 -23.29
CA ARG A 322 -16.46 -3.62 -22.08
C ARG A 322 -15.24 -2.71 -22.08
N CYS A 323 -14.98 -1.98 -23.15
CA CYS A 323 -13.83 -1.09 -23.22
C CYS A 323 -13.88 -0.01 -22.12
N LEU A 324 -12.74 0.19 -21.46
CA LEU A 324 -12.55 1.29 -20.53
C LEU A 324 -12.31 2.56 -21.32
N GLU A 325 -12.94 3.65 -20.88
CA GLU A 325 -12.65 4.97 -21.42
C GLU A 325 -11.16 5.32 -21.19
N PRO A 326 -10.48 5.92 -22.17
CA PRO A 326 -9.11 6.36 -22.02
C PRO A 326 -8.95 7.25 -20.79
N THR A 327 -8.05 6.87 -19.88
CA THR A 327 -7.84 7.62 -18.63
C THR A 327 -6.37 7.81 -18.33
N LYS A 328 -6.00 9.03 -17.92
CA LYS A 328 -4.63 9.35 -17.49
C LYS A 328 -4.23 8.64 -16.19
N ARG A 329 -5.20 8.12 -15.42
CA ARG A 329 -4.97 7.38 -14.16
C ARG A 329 -4.08 6.16 -14.31
N TRP A 330 -4.05 5.58 -15.51
CA TRP A 330 -3.13 4.52 -15.91
C TRP A 330 -1.65 4.88 -15.72
N TYR A 331 -1.29 6.16 -15.85
CA TYR A 331 0.09 6.66 -15.86
C TYR A 331 0.44 7.55 -14.66
N ALA A 332 -0.52 7.87 -13.80
CA ALA A 332 -0.31 8.79 -12.69
C ALA A 332 0.75 8.25 -11.70
N GLY A 333 1.81 9.04 -11.50
CA GLY A 333 2.83 8.78 -10.48
C GLY A 333 3.66 7.51 -10.69
N ILE A 334 3.85 7.06 -11.93
CA ILE A 334 4.67 5.89 -12.29
C ILE A 334 5.73 6.22 -13.36
N ARG A 335 6.86 5.50 -13.30
CA ARG A 335 7.95 5.62 -14.29
C ARG A 335 7.58 4.90 -15.60
N PRO A 336 8.14 5.31 -16.76
CA PRO A 336 7.89 4.66 -18.07
C PRO A 336 8.02 3.13 -18.07
N ALA A 337 9.03 2.59 -17.39
CA ALA A 337 9.23 1.15 -17.27
C ALA A 337 8.08 0.39 -16.56
N SER A 338 7.24 1.11 -15.82
CA SER A 338 6.08 0.59 -15.10
C SER A 338 4.76 0.87 -15.83
N PHE A 339 4.78 1.43 -17.03
CA PHE A 339 3.57 1.75 -17.78
C PHE A 339 2.71 0.51 -18.06
N PRO A 340 1.38 0.67 -18.05
CA PRO A 340 0.46 -0.46 -18.07
C PRO A 340 0.54 -1.29 -19.35
N GLN A 341 0.90 -0.71 -20.50
CA GLN A 341 1.01 -1.49 -21.74
C GLN A 341 2.06 -2.60 -21.60
N ARG A 342 3.25 -2.25 -21.14
CA ARG A 342 4.34 -3.20 -20.91
C ARG A 342 3.94 -4.24 -19.86
N ARG A 343 3.24 -3.83 -18.80
CA ARG A 343 2.77 -4.74 -17.75
C ARG A 343 1.71 -5.71 -18.24
N ILE A 344 0.81 -5.26 -19.10
CA ILE A 344 -0.20 -6.08 -19.76
C ILE A 344 0.46 -7.11 -20.67
N ALA A 345 1.46 -6.71 -21.46
CA ALA A 345 2.28 -7.66 -22.22
C ALA A 345 2.89 -8.73 -21.29
N GLY A 346 3.44 -8.31 -20.15
CA GLY A 346 3.92 -9.25 -19.12
C GLY A 346 2.85 -10.24 -18.65
N VAL A 347 1.64 -9.78 -18.35
CA VAL A 347 0.53 -10.65 -17.96
C VAL A 347 0.10 -11.58 -19.09
N ALA A 348 -0.03 -11.07 -20.31
CA ALA A 348 -0.38 -11.85 -21.48
C ALA A 348 0.60 -13.01 -21.69
N HIS A 349 1.89 -12.76 -21.54
CA HIS A 349 2.92 -13.79 -21.58
C HIS A 349 2.82 -14.79 -20.41
N ILE A 350 2.56 -14.36 -19.17
CA ILE A 350 2.30 -15.28 -18.05
C ILE A 350 1.11 -16.20 -18.36
N LEU A 351 0.00 -15.62 -18.80
CA LEU A 351 -1.22 -16.37 -19.07
C LEU A 351 -1.04 -17.39 -20.21
N ALA A 352 -0.34 -16.99 -21.27
CA ALA A 352 -0.01 -17.84 -22.40
C ALA A 352 0.92 -19.01 -22.00
N GLN A 353 1.91 -18.74 -21.15
CA GLN A 353 2.89 -19.76 -20.72
C GLN A 353 2.31 -20.76 -19.72
N GLN A 354 1.47 -20.30 -18.78
CA GLN A 354 1.16 -21.08 -17.57
C GLN A 354 -0.26 -21.67 -17.52
N SER A 355 -1.29 -20.99 -18.04
CA SER A 355 -2.65 -21.30 -17.53
C SER A 355 -3.86 -21.01 -18.43
N LEU A 356 -3.71 -20.49 -19.65
CA LEU A 356 -4.93 -20.35 -20.46
C LEU A 356 -5.56 -21.69 -20.82
N ARG A 357 -4.79 -22.75 -20.98
CA ARG A 357 -5.35 -24.07 -21.33
C ARG A 357 -5.53 -25.02 -20.15
N GLN A 358 -5.07 -24.67 -18.96
CA GLN A 358 -5.12 -25.51 -17.76
C GLN A 358 -5.30 -24.66 -16.49
N SER A 359 -5.88 -25.23 -15.44
CA SER A 359 -6.05 -24.48 -14.19
C SER A 359 -4.70 -24.16 -13.54
N PHE A 360 -4.46 -22.85 -13.30
CA PHE A 360 -3.21 -22.42 -12.68
C PHE A 360 -3.11 -22.93 -11.25
N VAL A 361 -4.23 -22.85 -10.52
CA VAL A 361 -4.28 -23.28 -9.13
C VAL A 361 -3.98 -24.77 -9.02
N GLN A 362 -4.49 -25.57 -9.97
CA GLN A 362 -4.16 -26.99 -10.04
C GLN A 362 -2.66 -27.25 -10.34
N LEU A 363 -2.05 -26.47 -11.23
CA LEU A 363 -0.60 -26.56 -11.52
C LEU A 363 0.25 -26.23 -10.28
N CYS A 364 -0.12 -25.18 -9.55
CA CYS A 364 0.54 -24.82 -8.30
C CYS A 364 0.30 -25.89 -7.22
N ARG A 365 -0.89 -26.50 -7.17
CA ARG A 365 -1.21 -27.62 -6.27
C ARG A 365 -0.32 -28.84 -6.52
N ALA A 366 -0.15 -29.24 -7.78
CA ALA A 366 0.76 -30.33 -8.14
C ALA A 366 2.20 -30.03 -7.72
N SER A 367 2.64 -28.77 -7.89
CA SER A 367 3.95 -28.32 -7.41
C SER A 367 4.07 -28.43 -5.88
N LEU A 368 3.05 -28.00 -5.12
CA LEU A 368 3.04 -28.15 -3.66
C LEU A 368 3.08 -29.63 -3.23
N ALA A 369 2.34 -30.52 -3.90
CA ALA A 369 2.36 -31.95 -3.58
C ALA A 369 3.76 -32.56 -3.73
N ASN A 370 4.50 -32.19 -4.77
CA ASN A 370 5.90 -32.61 -4.95
C ASN A 370 6.79 -32.15 -3.79
N TRP A 371 6.58 -30.92 -3.32
CA TRP A 371 7.30 -30.38 -2.17
C TRP A 371 6.85 -31.00 -0.84
N LEU A 372 5.60 -31.43 -0.70
CA LEU A 372 5.16 -32.19 0.48
C LEU A 372 5.82 -33.57 0.54
N ALA A 373 6.05 -34.20 -0.60
CA ALA A 373 6.80 -35.46 -0.67
C ALA A 373 8.28 -35.28 -0.27
N ASN A 374 8.86 -34.11 -0.57
CA ASN A 374 10.25 -33.75 -0.22
C ASN A 374 10.29 -32.39 0.50
N PRO A 375 9.87 -32.33 1.77
CA PRO A 375 9.63 -31.06 2.45
C PRO A 375 10.93 -30.27 2.61
N PRO A 376 10.94 -28.95 2.31
CA PRO A 376 12.12 -28.13 2.51
C PRO A 376 12.51 -28.16 3.99
N ARG A 377 13.80 -28.33 4.31
CA ARG A 377 14.29 -28.40 5.70
C ARG A 377 15.25 -27.26 6.03
N THR A 378 15.94 -26.74 5.03
CA THR A 378 16.95 -25.70 5.19
C THR A 378 16.51 -24.38 4.53
N ALA A 379 17.12 -23.27 4.93
CA ALA A 379 16.92 -21.98 4.26
C ALA A 379 17.33 -21.99 2.77
N ARG A 380 18.20 -22.92 2.35
CA ARG A 380 18.53 -23.11 0.93
C ARG A 380 17.35 -23.75 0.19
N ASP A 381 16.72 -24.76 0.78
CA ASP A 381 15.58 -25.46 0.17
C ASP A 381 14.40 -24.49 -0.02
N PHE A 382 14.09 -23.66 0.98
CA PHE A 382 13.06 -22.62 0.86
C PHE A 382 13.39 -21.60 -0.23
N ARG A 383 14.65 -21.17 -0.36
CA ARG A 383 15.06 -20.28 -1.45
C ARG A 383 14.87 -20.93 -2.82
N THR A 384 15.21 -22.22 -2.97
CA THR A 384 14.98 -22.98 -4.20
C THR A 384 13.50 -23.09 -4.52
N LEU A 385 12.66 -23.43 -3.53
CA LEU A 385 11.21 -23.51 -3.68
C LEU A 385 10.63 -22.18 -4.13
N VAL A 386 10.96 -21.09 -3.44
CA VAL A 386 10.47 -19.76 -3.81
C VAL A 386 10.95 -19.36 -5.21
N ALA A 387 12.19 -19.67 -5.57
CA ALA A 387 12.71 -19.41 -6.91
C ALA A 387 11.93 -20.17 -8.00
N GLN A 388 11.55 -21.42 -7.74
CA GLN A 388 10.68 -22.17 -8.65
C GLN A 388 9.30 -21.53 -8.80
N LEU A 389 8.66 -21.11 -7.70
CA LEU A 389 7.38 -20.42 -7.77
C LEU A 389 7.49 -19.08 -8.51
N VAL A 390 8.54 -18.31 -8.25
CA VAL A 390 8.82 -17.03 -8.92
C VAL A 390 9.05 -17.24 -10.42
N SER A 391 9.71 -18.32 -10.83
CA SER A 391 9.98 -18.61 -12.25
C SER A 391 8.71 -18.77 -13.09
N LEU A 392 7.57 -19.13 -12.47
CA LEU A 392 6.28 -19.21 -13.14
C LEU A 392 5.76 -17.83 -13.61
N PHE A 393 6.30 -16.75 -13.03
CA PHE A 393 5.87 -15.36 -13.30
C PHE A 393 6.94 -14.52 -13.99
N VAL A 394 8.03 -15.15 -14.48
CA VAL A 394 9.08 -14.50 -15.26
C VAL A 394 9.06 -15.11 -16.67
N PRO A 395 8.17 -14.65 -17.56
CA PRO A 395 8.01 -15.26 -18.86
C PRO A 395 9.17 -14.91 -19.80
N GLU A 396 9.46 -15.82 -20.73
CA GLU A 396 10.28 -15.50 -21.88
C GLU A 396 9.58 -14.45 -22.75
N ASN A 397 10.34 -13.43 -23.19
CA ASN A 397 9.80 -12.25 -23.86
C ASN A 397 10.54 -11.89 -25.16
N PRO A 398 10.46 -12.71 -26.22
CA PRO A 398 10.96 -12.34 -27.55
C PRO A 398 9.95 -11.42 -28.28
N CYS A 399 9.48 -10.34 -27.65
CA CYS A 399 8.45 -9.46 -28.19
C CYS A 399 8.92 -8.01 -28.34
N TYR A 400 8.06 -7.17 -28.94
CA TYR A 400 8.26 -5.72 -29.12
C TYR A 400 8.82 -5.01 -27.86
N TRP A 401 8.31 -5.37 -26.69
CA TRP A 401 8.72 -4.79 -25.42
C TRP A 401 10.13 -5.18 -24.97
N ARG A 402 10.77 -6.19 -25.56
CA ARG A 402 12.12 -6.64 -25.16
C ARG A 402 13.13 -5.49 -25.16
N HIS A 403 12.98 -4.55 -26.08
CA HIS A 403 13.88 -3.41 -26.24
C HIS A 403 13.19 -2.05 -26.03
N ARG A 404 11.97 -1.97 -25.51
CA ARG A 404 11.22 -0.69 -25.41
C ARG A 404 10.49 -0.54 -24.08
N TYR A 405 10.65 0.62 -23.44
CA TYR A 405 9.92 0.94 -22.21
C TYR A 405 8.48 1.38 -22.48
N THR A 406 8.25 2.10 -23.58
CA THR A 406 6.95 2.68 -23.94
C THR A 406 6.60 2.35 -25.39
N LEU A 407 5.30 2.36 -25.69
CA LEU A 407 4.80 2.25 -27.06
C LEU A 407 5.33 3.43 -27.90
N GLY A 408 5.92 3.16 -29.07
CA GLY A 408 6.59 4.16 -29.91
C GLY A 408 7.83 4.83 -29.31
N GLY A 409 8.29 4.42 -28.12
CA GLY A 409 9.49 4.98 -27.50
C GLY A 409 10.78 4.39 -28.08
N ARG A 410 11.90 5.11 -27.95
CA ARG A 410 13.22 4.69 -28.48
C ARG A 410 13.57 3.24 -28.12
N ARG A 411 14.07 2.50 -29.12
CA ARG A 411 14.65 1.16 -28.95
C ARG A 411 15.95 1.21 -28.14
N MET A 412 16.01 0.42 -27.08
CA MET A 412 17.16 0.27 -26.18
C MET A 412 18.15 -0.76 -26.71
N GLU A 413 19.44 -0.53 -26.44
CA GLU A 413 20.52 -1.43 -26.86
C GLU A 413 20.45 -2.78 -26.15
N HIS A 414 20.17 -2.78 -24.85
CA HIS A 414 20.10 -4.00 -24.04
C HIS A 414 18.67 -4.53 -23.93
N PRO A 415 18.49 -5.86 -24.00
CA PRO A 415 17.19 -6.48 -23.77
C PRO A 415 16.78 -6.37 -22.30
N MET A 416 15.48 -6.31 -22.06
CA MET A 416 14.90 -6.11 -20.72
C MET A 416 13.78 -7.11 -20.48
N GLU A 417 13.70 -7.64 -19.26
CA GLU A 417 12.61 -8.52 -18.83
C GLU A 417 11.27 -7.75 -18.80
N LEU A 418 10.19 -8.39 -19.25
CA LEU A 418 8.83 -7.83 -19.16
C LEU A 418 8.40 -7.67 -17.69
N ILE A 419 8.70 -8.69 -16.89
CA ILE A 419 8.42 -8.74 -15.46
C ILE A 419 9.73 -9.04 -14.77
N GLY A 420 10.28 -8.03 -14.09
CA GLY A 420 11.49 -8.22 -13.30
C GLY A 420 11.23 -9.10 -12.08
N LYS A 421 12.30 -9.72 -11.58
CA LYS A 421 12.25 -10.62 -10.41
C LYS A 421 11.48 -10.04 -9.23
N GLU A 422 11.71 -8.79 -8.85
CA GLU A 422 11.02 -8.15 -7.70
C GLU A 422 9.49 -8.16 -7.84
N GLN A 423 8.98 -7.89 -9.05
CA GLN A 423 7.54 -7.93 -9.32
C GLN A 423 7.00 -9.36 -9.27
N ALA A 424 7.76 -10.34 -9.76
CA ALA A 424 7.39 -11.76 -9.67
C ALA A 424 7.36 -12.26 -8.22
N TYR A 425 8.32 -11.88 -7.37
CA TYR A 425 8.27 -12.13 -5.92
C TYR A 425 7.01 -11.53 -5.28
N SER A 426 6.66 -10.29 -5.65
CA SER A 426 5.44 -9.64 -5.17
C SER A 426 4.17 -10.38 -5.61
N ILE A 427 4.11 -10.89 -6.84
CA ILE A 427 2.97 -11.68 -7.33
C ILE A 427 2.86 -12.98 -6.52
N VAL A 428 3.96 -13.73 -6.33
CA VAL A 428 3.93 -14.97 -5.55
C VAL A 428 3.41 -14.71 -4.13
N PHE A 429 3.95 -13.70 -3.44
CA PHE A 429 3.59 -13.45 -2.06
C PHE A 429 2.20 -12.83 -1.87
N ASN A 430 1.83 -11.83 -2.70
CA ASN A 430 0.61 -11.05 -2.52
C ASN A 430 -0.59 -11.57 -3.31
N ALA A 431 -0.38 -12.33 -4.38
CA ALA A 431 -1.46 -12.88 -5.21
C ALA A 431 -1.57 -14.40 -5.09
N LEU A 432 -0.47 -15.14 -5.25
CA LEU A 432 -0.52 -16.61 -5.29
C LEU A 432 -0.74 -17.22 -3.91
N LEU A 433 0.08 -16.88 -2.89
CA LEU A 433 -0.02 -17.49 -1.56
C LEU A 433 -1.44 -17.41 -0.95
N PRO A 434 -2.13 -16.25 -0.93
CA PRO A 434 -3.49 -16.17 -0.38
C PRO A 434 -4.49 -17.09 -1.09
N VAL A 435 -4.35 -17.27 -2.41
CA VAL A 435 -5.19 -18.19 -3.19
C VAL A 435 -4.90 -19.65 -2.85
N LEU A 436 -3.62 -20.01 -2.70
CA LEU A 436 -3.25 -21.39 -2.31
C LEU A 436 -3.69 -21.72 -0.87
N PHE A 437 -3.68 -20.75 0.04
CA PHE A 437 -4.27 -20.94 1.37
C PHE A 437 -5.77 -21.21 1.29
N CYS A 438 -6.49 -20.44 0.48
CA CYS A 438 -7.92 -20.67 0.25
C CYS A 438 -8.17 -22.08 -0.34
N ASP A 439 -7.40 -22.50 -1.35
CA ASP A 439 -7.49 -23.84 -1.94
C ASP A 439 -7.23 -24.96 -0.92
N ALA A 440 -6.16 -24.83 -0.12
CA ALA A 440 -5.81 -25.82 0.89
C ALA A 440 -6.91 -25.95 1.95
N ARG A 441 -7.47 -24.83 2.41
CA ARG A 441 -8.57 -24.80 3.40
C ARG A 441 -9.87 -25.38 2.86
N GLU A 442 -10.26 -25.04 1.63
CA GLU A 442 -11.46 -25.62 0.98
C GLU A 442 -11.35 -27.14 0.87
N ARG A 443 -10.14 -27.66 0.63
CA ARG A 443 -9.86 -29.10 0.55
C ARG A 443 -9.58 -29.76 1.89
N LYS A 444 -9.52 -29.01 3.00
CA LYS A 444 -9.10 -29.48 4.33
C LYS A 444 -7.72 -30.16 4.29
N ASP A 445 -6.81 -29.63 3.48
CA ASP A 445 -5.44 -30.15 3.30
C ASP A 445 -4.49 -29.45 4.28
N GLU A 446 -4.49 -29.92 5.52
CA GLU A 446 -3.72 -29.34 6.63
C GLU A 446 -2.21 -29.37 6.38
N LEU A 447 -1.72 -30.38 5.64
CA LEU A 447 -0.30 -30.49 5.30
C LEU A 447 0.10 -29.41 4.29
N ALA A 448 -0.71 -29.18 3.26
CA ALA A 448 -0.46 -28.09 2.31
C ALA A 448 -0.53 -26.72 2.99
N GLU A 449 -1.52 -26.50 3.87
CA GLU A 449 -1.62 -25.26 4.63
C GLU A 449 -0.41 -25.03 5.54
N ALA A 450 0.05 -26.06 6.26
CA ALA A 450 1.25 -25.98 7.08
C ALA A 450 2.50 -25.65 6.24
N LEU A 451 2.65 -26.24 5.05
CA LEU A 451 3.74 -25.91 4.14
C LEU A 451 3.65 -24.45 3.65
N LEU A 452 2.45 -23.95 3.35
CA LEU A 452 2.25 -22.55 2.93
C LEU A 452 2.64 -21.56 4.02
N TRP A 453 2.34 -21.84 5.30
CA TRP A 453 2.83 -21.03 6.41
C TRP A 453 4.35 -21.08 6.54
N ARG A 454 4.98 -22.24 6.33
CA ARG A 454 6.44 -22.34 6.30
C ARG A 454 7.05 -21.56 5.14
N ILE A 455 6.41 -21.54 3.97
CA ILE A 455 6.82 -20.72 2.82
C ILE A 455 6.70 -19.23 3.16
N HIS A 456 5.55 -18.80 3.71
CA HIS A 456 5.32 -17.43 4.16
C HIS A 456 6.42 -16.95 5.12
N ASP A 457 6.73 -17.77 6.13
CA ASP A 457 7.68 -17.41 7.18
C ASP A 457 9.12 -17.34 6.71
N ASN A 458 9.46 -18.07 5.64
CA ASN A 458 10.80 -18.11 5.06
C ASN A 458 10.88 -17.32 3.73
N PHE A 459 9.84 -16.57 3.38
CA PHE A 459 9.81 -15.84 2.13
C PHE A 459 10.80 -14.66 2.15
N PRO A 460 11.64 -14.48 1.11
CA PRO A 460 12.59 -13.37 1.05
C PRO A 460 11.87 -12.01 1.08
N ALA A 461 12.43 -11.05 1.82
CA ALA A 461 11.90 -9.70 1.91
C ALA A 461 11.72 -9.06 0.52
N LEU A 462 10.54 -8.49 0.30
CA LEU A 462 10.25 -7.62 -0.83
C LEU A 462 10.90 -6.25 -0.62
N GLN A 463 10.90 -5.43 -1.67
CA GLN A 463 11.43 -4.08 -1.61
C GLN A 463 10.73 -3.25 -0.53
N ALA A 464 11.52 -2.63 0.35
CA ALA A 464 10.99 -1.77 1.41
C ALA A 464 10.29 -0.54 0.80
N ASN A 465 9.16 -0.16 1.38
CA ASN A 465 8.42 1.03 0.99
C ASN A 465 8.56 2.14 2.06
N ALA A 466 7.94 3.29 1.83
CA ALA A 466 8.01 4.41 2.77
C ALA A 466 7.46 4.03 4.17
N ILE A 467 6.39 3.25 4.22
CA ILE A 467 5.74 2.82 5.47
C ILE A 467 6.65 1.86 6.25
N THR A 468 7.24 0.85 5.60
CA THR A 468 8.11 -0.10 6.32
C THR A 468 9.39 0.57 6.81
N ARG A 469 9.96 1.51 6.04
CA ARG A 469 11.08 2.34 6.51
C ARG A 469 10.70 3.21 7.70
N PHE A 470 9.55 3.88 7.62
CA PHE A 470 9.00 4.71 8.69
C PHE A 470 8.77 3.90 9.98
N MET A 471 8.03 2.79 9.89
CA MET A 471 7.71 1.96 11.05
C MET A 471 8.94 1.32 11.68
N ARG A 472 9.95 0.97 10.87
CA ARG A 472 11.21 0.45 11.39
C ARG A 472 11.89 1.50 12.28
N GLY A 473 12.01 2.74 11.81
CA GLY A 473 12.56 3.83 12.63
C GLY A 473 11.67 4.13 13.84
N ARG A 474 10.35 4.19 13.65
CA ARG A 474 9.40 4.53 14.72
C ARG A 474 9.38 3.51 15.86
N LEU A 475 9.40 2.21 15.55
CA LEU A 475 9.34 1.15 16.55
C LEU A 475 10.71 0.84 17.16
N LEU A 476 11.76 0.80 16.33
CA LEU A 476 13.05 0.23 16.72
C LEU A 476 14.20 1.23 16.77
N GLY A 477 14.00 2.47 16.27
CA GLY A 477 15.05 3.46 16.17
C GLY A 477 16.26 2.94 15.36
N ASP A 478 17.45 3.32 15.81
CA ASP A 478 18.72 2.80 15.29
C ASP A 478 19.12 1.45 15.91
N THR A 479 18.40 0.99 16.93
CA THR A 479 18.73 -0.22 17.68
C THR A 479 18.50 -1.46 16.81
N PRO A 480 19.55 -2.17 16.36
CA PRO A 480 19.37 -3.40 15.62
C PRO A 480 18.97 -4.47 16.62
N ARG A 481 17.67 -4.77 16.74
CA ARG A 481 17.25 -6.01 17.39
C ARG A 481 17.66 -7.17 16.48
N GLY A 482 18.84 -7.74 16.74
CA GLY A 482 19.46 -8.82 15.95
C GLY A 482 18.60 -10.08 15.81
N THR A 483 17.49 -10.16 16.55
CA THR A 483 16.51 -11.24 16.52
C THR A 483 15.36 -11.05 15.53
N LEU A 484 15.07 -9.83 15.09
CA LEU A 484 14.14 -9.60 13.98
C LEU A 484 14.87 -9.72 12.65
N ASN A 485 14.42 -10.62 11.79
CA ASN A 485 15.06 -10.85 10.49
C ASN A 485 14.39 -10.02 9.39
N PHE A 486 14.93 -8.83 9.12
CA PHE A 486 14.47 -7.95 8.03
C PHE A 486 14.76 -8.47 6.62
N ARG A 487 15.44 -9.62 6.49
CA ARG A 487 15.59 -10.33 5.20
C ARG A 487 14.39 -11.21 4.88
N LEU A 488 13.42 -11.34 5.79
CA LEU A 488 12.19 -12.10 5.61
C LEU A 488 10.99 -11.16 5.43
N GLU A 489 10.11 -11.49 4.49
CA GLU A 489 8.96 -10.65 4.16
C GLU A 489 7.93 -10.58 5.27
N LYS A 490 7.80 -11.62 6.11
CA LYS A 490 6.93 -11.58 7.29
C LYS A 490 7.22 -10.38 8.20
N THR A 491 8.49 -9.98 8.33
CA THR A 491 8.87 -8.80 9.13
C THR A 491 8.31 -7.52 8.51
N ASN A 492 8.37 -7.38 7.18
CA ASN A 492 7.76 -6.24 6.48
C ASN A 492 6.23 -6.25 6.61
N GLN A 493 5.61 -7.43 6.51
CA GLN A 493 4.16 -7.56 6.68
C GLN A 493 3.70 -7.19 8.09
N ALA A 494 4.46 -7.58 9.12
CA ALA A 494 4.21 -7.17 10.49
C ALA A 494 4.25 -5.63 10.63
N LEU A 495 5.29 -4.97 10.10
CA LEU A 495 5.37 -3.51 10.12
C LEU A 495 4.18 -2.83 9.45
N LEU A 496 3.72 -3.37 8.30
CA LEU A 496 2.55 -2.86 7.59
C LEU A 496 1.24 -3.07 8.38
N GLN A 497 1.12 -4.20 9.07
CA GLN A 497 -0.03 -4.49 9.92
C GLN A 497 -0.07 -3.53 11.13
N LEU A 498 1.05 -3.38 11.83
CA LEU A 498 1.17 -2.46 12.96
C LEU A 498 0.94 -1.00 12.55
N PHE A 499 1.41 -0.61 11.36
CA PHE A 499 1.06 0.71 10.83
C PHE A 499 -0.45 0.85 10.67
N GLN A 500 -1.10 -0.14 10.05
CA GLN A 500 -2.53 -0.12 9.79
C GLN A 500 -3.35 -0.05 11.08
N ASP A 501 -2.97 -0.81 12.10
CA ASP A 501 -3.71 -0.92 13.36
C ASP A 501 -3.45 0.26 14.30
N CYS A 502 -2.23 0.82 14.30
CA CYS A 502 -1.84 1.83 15.29
C CYS A 502 -1.58 3.21 14.70
N CYS A 503 -0.83 3.31 13.60
CA CYS A 503 -0.23 4.58 13.15
C CYS A 503 -0.93 5.22 11.94
N ARG A 504 -1.88 4.52 11.30
CA ARG A 504 -2.51 4.96 10.05
C ARG A 504 -3.23 6.29 10.20
N ASN A 505 -3.96 6.47 11.30
CA ASN A 505 -4.77 7.66 11.55
C ASN A 505 -4.04 8.68 12.45
N ASN A 506 -3.00 8.27 13.18
CA ASN A 506 -2.24 9.11 14.11
C ASN A 506 -0.73 8.91 13.91
N SER A 507 -0.23 9.22 12.70
CA SER A 507 1.18 9.00 12.37
C SER A 507 2.14 9.95 13.11
N ARG A 508 1.61 11.01 13.71
CA ARG A 508 2.37 12.08 14.39
C ARG A 508 2.22 12.06 15.91
N ASP A 509 1.02 11.78 16.41
CA ASP A 509 0.72 11.67 17.83
C ASP A 509 0.43 10.21 18.23
N CYS A 510 0.88 9.79 19.41
CA CYS A 510 0.59 8.48 19.99
C CYS A 510 -0.58 8.51 20.98
N SER A 511 -1.25 9.65 21.20
CA SER A 511 -2.31 9.84 22.21
C SER A 511 -3.48 8.87 22.07
N SER A 512 -3.91 8.58 20.84
CA SER A 512 -5.01 7.65 20.52
C SER A 512 -4.52 6.37 19.84
N CYS A 513 -3.25 6.00 20.06
CA CYS A 513 -2.68 4.75 19.55
C CYS A 513 -3.27 3.55 20.31
N LEU A 514 -3.78 2.55 19.57
CA LEU A 514 -4.30 1.28 20.12
C LEU A 514 -3.30 0.56 21.04
N PHE A 515 -2.01 0.64 20.72
CA PHE A 515 -0.95 0.08 21.56
C PHE A 515 -0.85 0.77 22.93
N ARG A 516 -1.16 2.07 23.01
CA ARG A 516 -1.10 2.85 24.25
C ARG A 516 -2.39 2.72 25.06
N THR A 517 -3.55 2.82 24.41
CA THR A 517 -4.85 2.76 25.09
C THR A 517 -5.06 1.43 25.82
N GLN A 518 -4.64 0.31 25.22
CA GLN A 518 -4.69 -1.00 25.87
C GLN A 518 -3.60 -1.22 26.93
N ALA A 519 -2.50 -0.46 26.88
CA ALA A 519 -1.44 -0.51 27.90
C ALA A 519 -1.77 0.35 29.14
N SER A 520 -2.72 1.29 29.02
CA SER A 520 -3.05 2.28 30.06
C SER A 520 -4.32 2.00 30.86
N GLU A 521 -5.09 0.94 30.58
CA GLU A 521 -6.23 0.58 31.42
C GLU A 521 -5.75 -0.03 32.77
N PRO A 522 -6.06 0.59 33.92
CA PRO A 522 -5.76 -0.02 35.21
C PRO A 522 -6.64 -1.27 35.37
N ARG A 523 -6.00 -2.43 35.47
CA ARG A 523 -6.68 -3.65 35.91
C ARG A 523 -7.15 -3.44 37.34
N SER A 524 -8.46 -3.36 37.55
CA SER A 524 -9.06 -3.47 38.87
C SER A 524 -8.67 -4.83 39.45
N VAL A 525 -7.79 -4.80 40.45
CA VAL A 525 -7.53 -5.96 41.30
C VAL A 525 -8.75 -6.04 42.21
N GLU A 526 -9.73 -6.87 41.87
CA GLU A 526 -10.66 -7.38 42.86
C GLU A 526 -9.86 -8.35 43.73
N GLU A 527 -9.50 -7.88 44.93
CA GLU A 527 -9.05 -8.71 46.03
C GLU A 527 -10.27 -9.52 46.50
N ASP A 528 -10.49 -10.70 45.93
CA ASP A 528 -11.34 -11.69 46.56
C ASP A 528 -10.55 -12.34 47.71
N SER A 529 -10.77 -11.76 48.89
CA SER A 529 -10.60 -12.41 50.17
C SER A 529 -11.60 -13.56 50.33
N VAL A 530 -11.06 -14.70 50.81
CA VAL A 530 -11.69 -15.93 51.33
C VAL A 530 -11.86 -17.07 50.32
#